data_AF-A0A5K1DL18-F1
#
_entry.id   AF-A0A5K1DL18-F1
#
_cell.length_a   1.000
_cell.length_b   1.000
_cell.length_c   1.000
_cell.angle_alpha   90.00
_cell.angle_beta   90.00
_cell.angle_gamma   90.00
#
_symmetry.space_group_name_H-M   'P 1'
#
loop_
_entity.id
_entity.type
_entity.pdbx_description
1 polymer ?
#
loop_
_entity_poly.entity_id
_entity_poly.type
_entity_poly.pdbx_seq_one_letter_code
_entity_poly.pdbx_strand_id
1 'polypeptide(L)'
;EDFTAYADVCFREFGDRVTYWTTLNEPNMFALGGYDKGILPPQRCSSPYGYGECKTGNSCTEPYIVTHNMLLAHAAVARLYKQKYM
;
A
#
# COMPACT_ATOMS: atom_id res chain seq x y z
N GLU A 1 -2.36 -9.42 -5.56
CA GLU A 1 -1.84 -10.79 -5.45
C GLU A 1 -0.35 -10.80 -5.18
N ASP A 2 0.43 -10.03 -5.94
CA ASP A 2 1.89 -9.88 -5.76
C ASP A 2 2.31 -9.59 -4.32
N PHE A 3 1.64 -8.64 -3.65
CA PHE A 3 1.95 -8.32 -2.25
C PHE A 3 1.72 -9.50 -1.28
N THR A 4 0.72 -10.34 -1.56
CA THR A 4 0.46 -11.55 -0.78
C THR A 4 1.56 -12.59 -1.01
N ALA A 5 2.02 -12.75 -2.25
CA ALA A 5 3.14 -13.65 -2.57
C ALA A 5 4.45 -13.18 -1.92
N TYR A 6 4.72 -11.87 -1.94
CA TYR A 6 5.85 -11.27 -1.22
C TYR A 6 5.79 -11.59 0.29
N ALA A 7 4.63 -11.39 0.92
CA ALA A 7 4.46 -11.69 2.34
C ALA A 7 4.63 -13.20 2.64
N ASP A 8 4.15 -14.10 1.77
CA ASP A 8 4.33 -15.55 1.92
C ASP A 8 5.81 -15.94 2.00
N VAL A 9 6.65 -15.31 1.16
CA VAL A 9 8.10 -15.48 1.21
C VAL A 9 8.65 -14.97 2.54
N CYS A 10 8.30 -13.75 2.97
CA CYS A 10 8.76 -13.20 4.23
C CYS A 10 8.41 -14.09 5.44
N PHE A 11 7.16 -14.57 5.51
CA PHE A 11 6.73 -15.44 6.60
C PHE A 11 7.45 -16.80 6.56
N ARG A 12 7.65 -17.37 5.37
CA ARG A 12 8.37 -18.65 5.21
C ARG A 12 9.84 -18.56 5.63
N GLU A 13 10.52 -17.47 5.28
CA GLU A 13 11.97 -17.34 5.48
C GLU A 13 12.35 -16.76 6.86
N PHE A 14 11.45 -16.01 7.51
CA PHE A 14 11.76 -15.29 8.76
C PHE A 14 10.77 -15.54 9.89
N GLY A 15 9.67 -16.24 9.65
CA GLY A 15 8.62 -16.51 10.66
C GLY A 15 9.09 -17.38 11.83
N ASP A 16 10.26 -18.02 11.72
CA ASP A 16 10.90 -18.77 12.81
C ASP A 16 11.39 -17.85 13.95
N ARG A 17 11.71 -16.59 13.62
CA ARG A 17 12.27 -15.58 14.56
C ARG A 17 11.38 -14.36 14.72
N VAL A 18 10.64 -13.98 13.68
CA VAL A 18 9.80 -12.78 13.67
C VAL A 18 8.35 -13.17 14.00
N THR A 19 7.90 -12.80 15.20
CA THR A 19 6.57 -13.13 15.72
C THR A 19 5.55 -12.01 15.57
N TYR A 20 6.01 -10.79 15.27
CA TYR A 20 5.16 -9.61 15.08
C TYR A 20 5.39 -8.99 13.71
N TRP A 21 4.30 -8.77 12.98
CA TRP A 21 4.34 -8.31 11.60
C TRP A 21 3.46 -7.07 11.42
N THR A 22 4.01 -6.08 10.71
CA THR A 22 3.25 -4.96 10.15
C THR A 22 3.25 -5.12 8.64
N THR A 23 2.06 -5.09 8.03
CA THR A 23 1.92 -5.29 6.58
C THR A 23 2.14 -3.99 5.81
N LEU A 24 1.41 -2.93 6.16
CA LEU A 24 1.50 -1.62 5.51
C LEU A 24 1.75 -0.55 6.57
N ASN A 25 2.67 0.36 6.27
CA ASN A 25 2.91 1.56 7.06
C ASN A 25 2.10 2.72 6.48
N GLU A 26 1.32 3.41 7.33
CA GLU A 26 0.62 4.67 7.01
C GLU A 26 -0.05 4.72 5.62
N PRO A 27 -1.02 3.82 5.33
CA PRO A 27 -1.68 3.78 4.01
C PRO A 27 -2.37 5.11 3.64
N ASN A 28 -2.85 5.87 4.64
CA ASN A 28 -3.43 7.20 4.45
C ASN A 28 -2.39 8.21 3.94
N MET A 29 -1.18 8.21 4.51
CA MET A 29 -0.11 9.12 4.09
C MET A 29 0.42 8.75 2.70
N PHE A 30 0.50 7.45 2.40
CA PHE A 30 0.88 6.99 1.07
C PHE A 30 -0.13 7.43 0.01
N ALA A 31 -1.44 7.22 0.25
CA ALA A 31 -2.47 7.60 -0.70
C ALA A 31 -2.52 9.13 -0.91
N LEU A 32 -2.51 9.92 0.17
CA LEU A 32 -2.56 11.38 0.07
C LEU A 32 -1.27 11.95 -0.51
N GLY A 33 -0.12 11.50 -0.03
CA GLY A 33 1.18 12.00 -0.48
C GLY A 33 1.49 11.62 -1.93
N GLY A 34 1.15 10.39 -2.34
CA GLY A 34 1.52 9.84 -3.65
C GLY A 34 0.49 10.03 -4.77
N TYR A 35 -0.79 10.18 -4.43
CA TYR A 35 -1.90 10.18 -5.41
C TYR A 35 -2.87 11.36 -5.29
N ASP A 36 -2.74 12.20 -4.24
CA ASP A 36 -3.51 13.45 -4.12
C ASP A 36 -2.59 14.67 -4.31
N LYS A 37 -1.57 14.79 -3.46
CA LYS A 37 -0.64 15.93 -3.47
C LYS A 37 0.54 15.76 -4.41
N GLY A 38 0.87 14.53 -4.79
CA GLY A 38 2.02 14.20 -5.64
C GLY A 38 3.40 14.56 -5.04
N ILE A 39 3.53 14.57 -3.72
CA ILE A 39 4.79 14.86 -3.00
C ILE A 39 5.65 13.60 -2.85
N LEU A 40 5.00 12.44 -2.67
CA LEU A 40 5.66 11.15 -2.54
C LEU A 40 5.58 10.38 -3.86
N PRO A 41 6.47 9.40 -4.12
CA PRO A 41 6.28 8.49 -5.24
C PRO A 41 4.89 7.83 -5.21
N PRO A 42 4.22 7.63 -6.37
CA PRO A 42 4.68 7.89 -7.73
C PRO A 42 4.42 9.32 -8.25
N GLN A 43 4.09 10.28 -7.36
CA GLN A 43 3.87 11.69 -7.67
C GLN A 43 2.71 11.92 -8.64
N ARG A 44 1.61 11.17 -8.47
CA ARG A 44 0.38 11.36 -9.23
C ARG A 44 -0.53 12.34 -8.51
N CYS A 45 -1.13 13.24 -9.27
CA CYS A 45 -2.04 14.27 -8.75
C CYS A 45 -2.78 14.97 -9.90
N SER A 46 -3.80 15.76 -9.58
CA SER A 46 -4.51 16.62 -10.53
C SER A 46 -3.83 18.00 -10.65
N SER A 47 -3.54 18.45 -11.88
CA SER A 47 -3.14 19.84 -12.13
C SER A 47 -4.35 20.79 -12.02
N PRO A 48 -4.20 22.01 -11.45
CA PRO A 48 -2.99 22.61 -10.90
C PRO A 48 -2.85 22.45 -9.37
N TYR A 49 -3.49 21.45 -8.75
CA TYR A 49 -3.73 21.41 -7.29
C TYR A 49 -2.70 20.64 -6.46
N GLY A 50 -1.81 19.84 -7.08
CA GLY A 50 -0.73 19.17 -6.34
C GLY A 50 0.46 20.08 -6.06
N TYR A 51 1.45 19.55 -5.35
CA TYR A 51 2.61 20.31 -4.85
C TYR A 51 3.58 20.75 -5.96
N GLY A 52 3.59 20.06 -7.10
CA GLY A 52 4.44 20.37 -8.25
C GLY A 52 3.69 20.20 -9.58
N GLU A 53 4.43 20.09 -10.69
CA GLU A 53 3.83 19.80 -12.00
C GLU A 53 3.24 18.37 -12.03
N CYS A 54 1.97 18.28 -11.65
CA CYS A 54 1.16 17.08 -11.78
C CYS A 54 0.89 16.76 -13.25
N LYS A 55 1.78 16.00 -13.89
CA LYS A 55 1.63 15.63 -15.31
C LYS A 55 0.55 14.58 -15.54
N THR A 56 0.29 13.75 -14.53
CA THR A 56 -0.65 12.62 -14.61
C THR A 56 -1.27 12.35 -13.25
N GLY A 57 -2.50 11.86 -13.22
CA GLY A 57 -3.18 11.48 -11.99
C GLY A 57 -4.62 11.98 -11.94
N ASN A 58 -5.33 11.56 -10.90
CA ASN A 58 -6.63 12.13 -10.56
C ASN A 58 -6.81 12.10 -9.04
N SER A 59 -6.58 13.25 -8.41
CA SER A 59 -6.68 13.44 -6.95
C SER A 59 -8.07 13.14 -6.39
N CYS A 60 -9.13 13.22 -7.21
CA CYS A 60 -10.50 12.95 -6.76
C CYS A 60 -10.84 11.44 -6.71
N THR A 61 -10.03 10.57 -7.35
CA THR A 61 -10.35 9.15 -7.49
C THR A 61 -9.21 8.23 -7.07
N GLU A 62 -7.97 8.54 -7.46
CA GLU A 62 -6.82 7.66 -7.25
C GLU A 62 -6.50 7.38 -5.77
N PRO A 63 -6.56 8.36 -4.84
CA PRO A 63 -6.32 8.08 -3.42
C PRO A 63 -7.26 6.99 -2.85
N TYR A 64 -8.53 6.99 -3.29
CA TYR A 64 -9.52 6.01 -2.86
C TYR A 64 -9.25 4.63 -3.47
N ILE A 65 -8.91 4.59 -4.76
CA ILE A 65 -8.57 3.33 -5.46
C ILE A 65 -7.33 2.68 -4.81
N VAL A 66 -6.29 3.48 -4.52
CA VAL A 66 -5.06 2.99 -3.91
C VAL A 66 -5.32 2.50 -2.49
N THR A 67 -6.04 3.29 -1.68
CA THR A 67 -6.39 2.89 -0.30
C THR A 67 -7.23 1.62 -0.28
N HIS A 68 -8.19 1.48 -1.20
CA HIS A 68 -9.01 0.27 -1.31
C HIS A 68 -8.15 -0.97 -1.59
N ASN A 69 -7.24 -0.88 -2.57
CA ASN A 69 -6.34 -1.98 -2.89
C ASN A 69 -5.36 -2.30 -1.76
N MET A 70 -4.87 -1.29 -1.04
CA MET A 70 -4.07 -1.48 0.17
C MET A 70 -4.82 -2.27 1.24
N LEU A 71 -6.09 -1.95 1.49
CA LEU A 71 -6.93 -2.69 2.45
C LEU A 71 -7.16 -4.13 2.01
N LEU A 72 -7.42 -4.37 0.72
CA LEU A 72 -7.57 -5.73 0.19
C LEU A 72 -6.26 -6.53 0.31
N ALA A 73 -5.12 -5.92 0.00
CA ALA A 73 -3.81 -6.53 0.14
C ALA A 73 -3.48 -6.86 1.60
N HIS A 74 -3.75 -5.93 2.52
CA HIS A 74 -3.65 -6.15 3.96
C HIS A 74 -4.49 -7.35 4.42
N ALA A 75 -5.77 -7.37 4.05
CA ALA A 75 -6.69 -8.45 4.43
C ALA A 75 -6.26 -9.81 3.86
N ALA A 76 -5.78 -9.85 2.62
CA ALA A 76 -5.27 -11.06 1.99
C ALA A 76 -4.03 -11.61 2.71
N VAL A 77 -3.07 -10.74 3.07
CA VAL A 77 -1.87 -11.12 3.84
C VAL A 77 -2.23 -11.57 5.25
N ALA A 78 -3.12 -10.86 5.94
CA ALA A 78 -3.57 -11.24 7.28
C ALA A 78 -4.26 -12.61 7.28
N ARG A 79 -5.10 -12.89 6.27
CA ARG A 79 -5.74 -14.19 6.09
C ARG A 79 -4.71 -15.30 5.82
N LEU A 80 -3.73 -15.05 4.94
CA LEU A 80 -2.65 -15.99 4.66
C LEU A 80 -1.88 -16.34 5.94
N TYR A 81 -1.45 -15.32 6.71
CA TYR A 81 -0.70 -15.51 7.94
C TYR A 81 -1.47 -16.41 8.93
N LYS A 82 -2.75 -16.08 9.16
CA LYS A 82 -3.61 -16.85 10.07
C LYS A 82 -3.85 -18.30 9.63
N GLN A 83 -3.85 -18.58 8.33
CA GLN A 83 -4.18 -19.92 7.82
C GLN A 83 -2.96 -20.84 7.68
N LYS A 84 -1.76 -20.28 7.51
CA LYS A 84 -0.55 -21.05 7.15
C LYS A 84 0.60 -20.92 8.14
N TYR A 85 0.65 -19.84 8.92
CA TYR A 85 1.82 -19.48 9.75
C TYR A 85 1.48 -19.21 11.21
N MET A 86 0.23 -19.45 11.61
CA MET A 86 -0.26 -19.34 12.98
C MET A 86 -0.93 -20.67 13.37
#